data_AF-S7WWJ4-F1
#
_entry.id   AF-S7WWJ4-F1
#
_cell.length_a   1.000
_cell.length_b   1.000
_cell.length_c   1.000
_cell.angle_alpha   90.00
_cell.angle_beta   90.00
_cell.angle_gamma   90.00
#
_symmetry.space_group_name_H-M   'P 1'
#
loop_
_entity.id
_entity.type
_entity.pdbx_description
1 polymer ?
#
loop_
_entity_poly.entity_id
_entity_poly.type
_entity_poly.pdbx_seq_one_letter_code
_entity_poly.pdbx_strand_id
1 'polypeptide(L)'
;MHCFPGYTSIEGEWQLAADKAKAVLDAEAIYGLAGNYSFWGENNSEYVFSIQNSEIDNGRTGSGGWGSYYNSAEDGGRGDAPFSNALIEAYATNDMRITALSKENVNGEGVSLLYTTKFPDVVTHSDNSPIIRTTEIVLNRAEALAQLNGVNDESLALINDFESIEPA
;
A
#
# COMPACT_ATOMS: atom_id res chain seq x y z
N MET A 1 11.07 5.10 23.23
CA MET A 1 9.90 4.51 22.55
C MET A 1 9.24 5.65 21.79
N HIS A 2 9.50 5.76 20.49
CA HIS A 2 9.01 6.86 19.66
C HIS A 2 7.65 6.43 19.12
N CYS A 3 6.55 7.08 19.51
CA CYS A 3 5.21 6.77 18.98
C CYS A 3 5.17 7.03 17.48
N PHE A 4 4.66 6.05 16.73
CA PHE A 4 4.40 6.15 15.30
C PHE A 4 3.11 6.96 15.04
N PRO A 5 3.04 7.76 13.95
CA PRO A 5 1.90 8.64 13.66
C PRO A 5 0.53 7.92 13.58
N GLY A 6 0.49 6.67 13.11
CA GLY A 6 -0.76 5.91 13.01
C GLY A 6 -1.38 5.57 14.38
N TYR A 7 -0.57 5.45 15.42
CA TYR A 7 -1.05 5.15 16.78
C TYR A 7 -1.71 6.39 17.44
N THR A 8 -1.18 7.60 17.16
CA THR A 8 -1.70 8.85 17.73
C THR A 8 -3.04 9.30 17.13
N SER A 9 -3.33 8.92 15.87
CA SER A 9 -4.65 9.14 15.24
C SER A 9 -5.75 8.36 15.96
N ILE A 10 -5.48 7.10 16.32
CA ILE A 10 -6.43 6.19 16.98
C ILE A 10 -6.78 6.65 18.41
N GLU A 11 -5.87 7.36 19.07
CA GLU A 11 -6.08 7.93 20.42
C GLU A 11 -6.74 9.33 20.39
N GLY A 12 -7.03 9.86 19.20
CA GLY A 12 -7.64 11.20 19.03
C GLY A 12 -6.67 12.36 19.25
N GLU A 13 -5.36 12.09 19.29
CA GLU A 13 -4.31 13.10 19.44
C GLU A 13 -3.96 13.73 18.08
N TRP A 14 -4.94 14.37 17.46
CA TRP A 14 -4.86 14.83 16.07
C TRP A 14 -3.71 15.80 15.80
N GLN A 15 -3.43 16.72 16.72
CA GLN A 15 -2.29 17.65 16.54
C GLN A 15 -0.96 16.90 16.53
N LEU A 16 -0.79 15.94 17.44
CA LEU A 16 0.42 15.13 17.48
C LEU A 16 0.54 14.26 16.22
N ALA A 17 -0.56 13.67 15.74
CA ALA A 17 -0.57 12.90 14.50
C ALA A 17 -0.15 13.77 13.29
N ALA A 18 -0.69 14.98 13.18
CA ALA A 18 -0.34 15.93 12.12
C ALA A 18 1.14 16.34 12.19
N ASP A 19 1.67 16.62 13.38
CA ASP A 19 3.06 17.02 13.58
C ASP A 19 4.04 15.87 13.28
N LYS A 20 3.69 14.64 13.69
CA LYS A 20 4.50 13.44 13.40
C LYS A 20 4.50 13.09 11.93
N ALA A 21 3.35 13.20 11.27
CA ALA A 21 3.28 13.00 9.83
C ALA A 21 4.08 14.07 9.08
N LYS A 22 3.96 15.35 9.46
CA LYS A 22 4.77 16.44 8.90
C LYS A 22 6.27 16.18 9.02
N ALA A 23 6.74 15.72 10.18
CA ALA A 23 8.16 15.44 10.38
C ALA A 23 8.73 14.38 9.42
N VAL A 24 7.91 13.40 9.02
CA VAL A 24 8.30 12.40 8.01
C VAL A 24 8.26 12.99 6.61
N LEU A 25 7.23 13.78 6.28
CA LEU A 25 7.10 14.42 4.97
C LEU A 25 8.17 15.49 4.72
N ASP A 26 8.63 16.20 5.76
CA ASP A 26 9.74 17.16 5.65
C ASP A 26 11.10 16.47 5.39
N ALA A 27 11.20 15.15 5.52
CA ALA A 27 12.39 14.36 5.23
C ALA A 27 12.43 13.88 3.76
N GLU A 28 12.12 14.77 2.81
CA GLU A 28 11.95 14.50 1.37
C GLU A 28 13.18 13.84 0.70
N ALA A 29 14.38 14.04 1.26
CA ALA A 29 15.60 13.41 0.78
C ALA A 29 15.65 11.88 1.01
N ILE A 30 14.75 11.36 1.86
CA ILE A 30 14.67 9.95 2.24
C ILE A 30 13.33 9.36 1.80
N TYR A 31 12.23 10.09 2.04
CA TYR A 31 10.88 9.61 1.78
C TYR A 31 10.17 10.47 0.75
N GLY A 32 9.44 9.83 -0.16
CA GLY A 32 8.70 10.52 -1.22
C GLY A 32 7.63 9.63 -1.82
N LEU A 33 6.60 10.26 -2.39
CA LEU A 33 5.55 9.55 -3.09
C LEU A 33 6.10 8.82 -4.32
N ALA A 34 5.63 7.59 -4.54
CA ALA A 34 5.92 6.90 -5.79
C ALA A 34 5.29 7.63 -6.99
N GLY A 35 6.04 7.80 -8.07
CA GLY A 35 5.58 8.52 -9.27
C GLY A 35 4.63 7.72 -10.17
N ASN A 36 4.53 6.40 -9.97
CA ASN A 36 3.65 5.50 -10.71
C ASN A 36 3.34 4.25 -9.85
N TYR A 37 2.75 3.22 -10.43
CA TYR A 37 2.36 1.99 -9.72
C TYR A 37 3.35 0.81 -9.82
N SER A 38 4.51 0.96 -10.46
CA SER A 38 5.47 -0.15 -10.72
C SER A 38 6.57 -0.31 -9.66
N PHE A 39 6.45 0.35 -8.50
CA PHE A 39 7.48 0.41 -7.45
C PHE A 39 7.46 -0.74 -6.43
N TRP A 40 6.61 -1.75 -6.61
CA TRP A 40 6.45 -2.84 -5.64
C TRP A 40 7.60 -3.84 -5.66
N GLY A 41 7.81 -4.52 -4.52
CA GLY A 41 8.77 -5.64 -4.38
C GLY A 41 10.13 -5.24 -3.83
N GLU A 42 10.64 -4.05 -4.15
CA GLU A 42 12.01 -3.61 -3.80
C GLU A 42 12.03 -2.36 -2.92
N ASN A 43 13.21 -2.02 -2.37
CA ASN A 43 13.40 -0.79 -1.60
C ASN A 43 13.24 0.47 -2.46
N ASN A 44 12.50 1.44 -1.94
CA ASN A 44 12.18 2.70 -2.62
C ASN A 44 11.88 3.80 -1.59
N SER A 45 11.73 5.05 -2.04
CA SER A 45 11.42 6.21 -1.19
C SER A 45 9.98 6.23 -0.65
N GLU A 46 9.08 5.42 -1.20
CA GLU A 46 7.70 5.29 -0.70
C GLU A 46 7.64 4.44 0.58
N TYR A 47 8.64 3.59 0.83
CA TYR A 47 8.68 2.70 1.99
C TYR A 47 9.34 3.36 3.20
N VAL A 48 8.53 3.85 4.14
CA VAL A 48 9.00 4.42 5.41
C VAL A 48 9.51 3.32 6.34
N PHE A 49 8.76 2.21 6.40
CA PHE A 49 9.18 1.00 7.10
C PHE A 49 8.68 -0.24 6.35
N SER A 50 9.58 -1.19 6.10
CA SER A 50 9.28 -2.41 5.35
C SER A 50 10.06 -3.59 5.92
N ILE A 51 9.42 -4.75 5.98
CA ILE A 51 10.09 -6.02 6.27
C ILE A 51 10.87 -6.40 5.01
N GLN A 52 12.18 -6.59 5.20
CA GLN A 52 13.08 -6.97 4.12
C GLN A 52 12.96 -8.47 3.86
N ASN A 53 12.72 -8.84 2.61
CA ASN A 53 12.77 -10.23 2.15
C ASN A 53 13.85 -10.39 1.09
N SER A 54 14.39 -11.59 0.99
CA SER A 54 15.31 -12.00 -0.07
C SER A 54 15.02 -13.44 -0.48
N GLU A 55 15.59 -13.92 -1.57
CA GLU A 55 15.43 -15.32 -2.00
C GLU A 55 15.82 -16.33 -0.90
N ILE A 56 16.84 -16.00 -0.09
CA ILE A 56 17.40 -16.89 0.93
C ILE A 56 16.89 -16.61 2.35
N ASP A 57 16.28 -15.46 2.57
CA ASP A 57 15.75 -15.01 3.86
C ASP A 57 14.46 -14.24 3.62
N ASN A 58 13.37 -14.98 3.52
CA ASN A 58 12.03 -14.44 3.39
C ASN A 58 11.09 -15.12 4.38
N GLY A 59 9.95 -14.49 4.64
CA GLY A 59 8.96 -14.96 5.62
C GLY A 59 8.23 -16.27 5.26
N ARG A 60 8.57 -16.97 4.16
CA ARG A 60 7.81 -18.15 3.73
C ARG A 60 8.16 -19.38 4.57
N THR A 61 7.13 -20.14 4.93
CA THR A 61 7.25 -21.57 5.26
C THR A 61 6.50 -22.34 4.18
N GLY A 62 7.22 -23.05 3.30
CA GLY A 62 6.62 -23.61 2.07
C GLY A 62 6.06 -22.50 1.17
N SER A 63 4.82 -22.64 0.69
CA SER A 63 4.10 -21.63 -0.11
C SER A 63 3.40 -20.58 0.77
N GLY A 64 4.11 -20.06 1.79
CA GLY A 64 3.53 -19.20 2.84
C GLY A 64 3.89 -17.71 2.76
N GLY A 65 4.41 -17.21 1.64
CA GLY A 65 4.78 -15.81 1.48
C GLY A 65 3.71 -14.96 0.78
N TRP A 66 3.89 -13.64 0.76
CA TRP A 66 2.91 -12.69 0.21
C TRP A 66 2.55 -12.96 -1.25
N GLY A 67 3.55 -13.23 -2.10
CA GLY A 67 3.32 -13.62 -3.48
C GLY A 67 2.39 -14.83 -3.58
N SER A 68 2.58 -15.86 -2.74
CA SER A 68 1.70 -17.02 -2.75
C SER A 68 0.26 -16.71 -2.33
N TYR A 69 0.03 -15.83 -1.34
CA TYR A 69 -1.33 -15.55 -0.89
C TYR A 69 -2.14 -14.73 -1.89
N TYR A 70 -1.48 -13.75 -2.53
CA TYR A 70 -2.13 -12.78 -3.39
C TYR A 70 -2.12 -13.13 -4.88
N ASN A 71 -1.50 -14.24 -5.29
CA ASN A 71 -1.53 -14.72 -6.67
C ASN A 71 -2.27 -16.05 -6.76
N SER A 72 -2.88 -16.30 -7.91
CA SER A 72 -3.69 -17.50 -8.17
C SER A 72 -2.87 -18.78 -8.20
N ALA A 73 -3.56 -19.93 -8.21
CA ALA A 73 -2.93 -21.23 -8.42
C ALA A 73 -2.28 -21.36 -9.80
N GLU A 74 -2.85 -20.77 -10.85
CA GLU A 74 -2.27 -20.77 -12.20
C GLU A 74 -0.95 -20.00 -12.27
N ASP A 75 -0.81 -18.94 -11.45
CA ASP A 75 0.45 -18.21 -11.30
C ASP A 75 1.45 -18.92 -10.37
N GLY A 76 1.13 -20.10 -9.84
CA GLY A 76 1.97 -20.82 -8.88
C GLY A 76 1.84 -20.34 -7.43
N GLY A 77 0.86 -19.46 -7.16
CA GLY A 77 0.44 -19.11 -5.81
C GLY A 77 -0.61 -20.07 -5.24
N ARG A 78 -1.24 -19.65 -4.14
CA ARG A 78 -2.33 -20.36 -3.46
C ARG A 78 -3.70 -19.74 -3.74
N GLY A 79 -3.73 -18.45 -4.05
CA GLY A 79 -4.95 -17.71 -4.33
C GLY A 79 -5.84 -17.49 -3.10
N ASP A 80 -5.24 -17.35 -1.92
CA ASP A 80 -5.98 -17.24 -0.65
C ASP A 80 -6.70 -15.89 -0.49
N ALA A 81 -6.20 -14.82 -1.14
CA ALA A 81 -6.67 -13.46 -0.93
C ALA A 81 -7.00 -12.68 -2.22
N PRO A 82 -7.98 -13.14 -3.04
CA PRO A 82 -8.55 -12.35 -4.12
C PRO A 82 -9.37 -11.17 -3.59
N PHE A 83 -9.67 -10.20 -4.44
CA PHE A 83 -10.55 -9.08 -4.12
C PHE A 83 -11.99 -9.56 -3.95
N SER A 84 -12.70 -8.98 -2.99
CA SER A 84 -14.15 -9.18 -2.87
C SER A 84 -14.90 -8.29 -3.86
N ASN A 85 -16.10 -8.71 -4.26
CA ASN A 85 -16.94 -7.89 -5.14
C ASN A 85 -17.24 -6.51 -4.55
N ALA A 86 -17.46 -6.43 -3.24
CA ALA A 86 -17.69 -5.15 -2.55
C ALA A 86 -16.47 -4.22 -2.64
N LEU A 87 -15.24 -4.75 -2.59
CA LEU A 87 -14.04 -3.95 -2.78
C LEU A 87 -13.96 -3.45 -4.22
N ILE A 88 -14.24 -4.30 -5.20
CA ILE A 88 -14.22 -3.94 -6.63
C ILE A 88 -15.25 -2.83 -6.92
N GLU A 89 -16.47 -2.97 -6.40
CA GLU A 89 -17.57 -2.02 -6.56
C GLU A 89 -17.32 -0.66 -5.88
N ALA A 90 -16.41 -0.59 -4.91
CA ALA A 90 -16.06 0.66 -4.22
C ALA A 90 -15.19 1.60 -5.07
N TYR A 91 -14.53 1.09 -6.11
CA TYR A 91 -13.69 1.88 -7.00
C TYR A 91 -14.46 2.32 -8.26
N ALA A 92 -14.10 3.49 -8.77
CA ALA A 92 -14.53 3.88 -10.11
C ALA A 92 -13.93 2.93 -11.17
N THR A 93 -14.64 2.68 -12.26
CA THR A 93 -14.21 1.73 -13.30
C THR A 93 -12.86 2.09 -13.94
N ASN A 94 -12.50 3.37 -13.96
CA ASN A 94 -11.23 3.88 -14.48
C ASN A 94 -10.18 4.13 -13.40
N ASP A 95 -10.43 3.77 -12.14
CA ASP A 95 -9.46 3.94 -11.06
C ASP A 95 -8.27 3.02 -11.29
N MET A 96 -7.08 3.61 -11.35
CA MET A 96 -5.84 2.90 -11.62
C MET A 96 -5.44 1.91 -10.52
N ARG A 97 -5.94 2.09 -9.29
CA ARG A 97 -5.73 1.11 -8.21
C ARG A 97 -6.47 -0.21 -8.49
N ILE A 98 -7.47 -0.20 -9.36
CA ILE A 98 -8.07 -1.40 -9.92
C ILE A 98 -7.43 -1.73 -11.26
N THR A 99 -7.40 -0.81 -12.22
CA THR A 99 -7.04 -1.17 -13.60
C THR A 99 -5.55 -1.46 -13.81
N ALA A 100 -4.66 -0.92 -12.97
CA ALA A 100 -3.21 -1.11 -13.08
C ALA A 100 -2.61 -1.98 -11.96
N LEU A 101 -3.26 -2.06 -10.79
CA LEU A 101 -2.78 -2.81 -9.62
C LEU A 101 -3.51 -4.14 -9.37
N SER A 102 -4.22 -4.64 -10.38
CA SER A 102 -4.88 -5.92 -10.32
C SER A 102 -4.79 -6.73 -11.61
N LYS A 103 -5.00 -8.03 -11.51
CA LYS A 103 -5.07 -8.98 -12.62
C LYS A 103 -6.17 -10.00 -12.39
N GLU A 104 -6.92 -10.33 -13.43
CA GLU A 104 -7.85 -11.46 -13.39
C GLU A 104 -7.08 -12.75 -13.61
N ASN A 105 -7.37 -13.76 -12.79
CA ASN A 105 -6.83 -15.10 -12.99
C ASN A 105 -7.73 -16.17 -12.36
N VAL A 106 -7.52 -17.42 -12.73
CA VAL A 106 -8.35 -18.56 -12.33
C VAL A 106 -7.80 -19.21 -11.06
N ASN A 107 -8.67 -19.45 -10.08
CA ASN A 107 -8.30 -20.17 -8.86
C ASN A 107 -8.25 -21.70 -9.08
N GLY A 108 -7.86 -22.46 -8.06
CA GLY A 108 -7.78 -23.92 -8.15
C GLY A 108 -9.12 -24.65 -8.42
N GLU A 109 -10.25 -23.94 -8.35
CA GLU A 109 -11.60 -24.45 -8.62
C GLU A 109 -12.11 -24.09 -10.02
N GLY A 110 -11.32 -23.36 -10.83
CA GLY A 110 -11.72 -22.93 -12.17
C GLY A 110 -12.52 -21.61 -12.21
N VAL A 111 -12.54 -20.84 -11.11
CA VAL A 111 -13.26 -19.56 -11.02
C VAL A 111 -12.31 -18.40 -11.29
N SER A 112 -12.69 -17.51 -12.21
CA SER A 112 -11.96 -16.25 -12.46
C SER A 112 -12.20 -15.27 -11.31
N LEU A 113 -11.11 -14.79 -10.71
CA LEU A 113 -11.10 -13.85 -9.59
C LEU A 113 -10.07 -12.75 -9.84
N LEU A 114 -10.25 -11.60 -9.21
CA LEU A 114 -9.35 -10.46 -9.33
C LEU A 114 -8.32 -10.49 -8.19
N TYR A 115 -7.03 -10.42 -8.52
CA TYR A 115 -5.91 -10.48 -7.61
C TYR A 115 -5.09 -9.20 -7.67
N THR A 116 -4.41 -8.82 -6.58
CA THR A 116 -3.51 -7.66 -6.62
C THR A 116 -2.16 -8.02 -7.25
N THR A 117 -1.55 -7.06 -7.94
CA THR A 117 -0.19 -7.19 -8.50
C THR A 117 0.90 -6.65 -7.58
N LYS A 118 0.56 -6.25 -6.35
CA LYS A 118 1.50 -5.64 -5.37
C LYS A 118 2.60 -6.59 -4.85
N PHE A 119 2.42 -7.90 -4.99
CA PHE A 119 3.37 -8.93 -4.56
C PHE A 119 3.57 -9.93 -5.70
N PRO A 120 4.29 -9.57 -6.77
CA PRO A 120 4.37 -10.37 -7.99
C PRO A 120 5.25 -11.63 -7.85
N ASP A 121 6.18 -11.68 -6.89
CA ASP A 121 7.14 -12.78 -6.78
C ASP A 121 6.58 -13.99 -6.00
N VAL A 122 5.95 -14.87 -6.76
CA VAL A 122 5.44 -16.18 -6.34
C VAL A 122 6.53 -17.27 -6.26
N VAL A 123 7.73 -17.01 -6.80
CA VAL A 123 8.78 -18.03 -6.92
C VAL A 123 9.73 -17.96 -5.73
N THR A 124 10.37 -16.81 -5.55
CA THR A 124 11.36 -16.62 -4.48
C THR A 124 10.76 -16.01 -3.22
N HIS A 125 9.61 -15.36 -3.34
CA HIS A 125 8.92 -14.63 -2.27
C HIS A 125 9.81 -13.54 -1.66
N SER A 126 10.63 -12.90 -2.49
CA SER A 126 11.56 -11.85 -2.09
C SER A 126 10.94 -10.47 -2.04
N ASP A 127 9.66 -10.31 -2.41
CA ASP A 127 8.97 -9.02 -2.31
C ASP A 127 9.02 -8.47 -0.88
N ASN A 128 9.56 -7.27 -0.73
CA ASN A 128 9.53 -6.53 0.52
C ASN A 128 8.09 -6.31 0.98
N SER A 129 7.87 -6.34 2.30
CA SER A 129 6.54 -6.18 2.89
C SER A 129 6.41 -4.78 3.52
N PRO A 130 5.91 -3.77 2.78
CA PRO A 130 5.78 -2.43 3.30
C PRO A 130 4.76 -2.41 4.45
N ILE A 131 5.20 -1.99 5.63
CA ILE A 131 4.38 -1.83 6.83
C ILE A 131 3.87 -0.40 6.93
N ILE A 132 4.72 0.59 6.63
CA ILE A 132 4.36 2.01 6.61
C ILE A 132 4.88 2.61 5.31
N ARG A 133 4.01 3.36 4.62
CA ARG A 133 4.34 4.03 3.35
C ARG A 133 4.11 5.53 3.42
N THR A 134 4.80 6.29 2.58
CA THR A 134 4.65 7.75 2.46
C THR A 134 3.20 8.14 2.14
N THR A 135 2.52 7.41 1.26
CA THR A 135 1.07 7.58 1.01
C THR A 135 0.24 7.56 2.30
N GLU A 136 0.51 6.61 3.21
CA GLU A 136 -0.24 6.51 4.47
C GLU A 136 0.05 7.70 5.38
N ILE A 137 1.29 8.17 5.41
CA ILE A 137 1.68 9.35 6.18
C ILE A 137 0.96 10.61 5.69
N VAL A 138 0.87 10.81 4.37
CA VAL A 138 0.12 11.91 3.76
C VAL A 138 -1.37 11.82 4.13
N LEU A 139 -1.98 10.63 4.01
CA LEU A 139 -3.39 10.41 4.37
C LEU A 139 -3.66 10.66 5.86
N ASN A 140 -2.81 10.16 6.75
CA ASN A 140 -2.89 10.40 8.20
C ASN A 140 -2.81 11.89 8.53
N ARG A 141 -1.96 12.65 7.82
CA ARG A 141 -1.86 14.10 7.99
C ARG A 141 -3.13 14.82 7.52
N ALA A 142 -3.61 14.47 6.33
CA ALA A 142 -4.81 15.07 5.75
C ALA A 142 -6.03 14.86 6.66
N GLU A 143 -6.19 13.64 7.19
CA GLU A 143 -7.23 13.29 8.16
C GLU A 143 -7.06 14.08 9.47
N ALA A 144 -5.87 14.08 10.06
CA ALA A 144 -5.63 14.76 11.33
C ALA A 144 -5.93 16.27 11.25
N LEU A 145 -5.51 16.93 10.16
CA LEU A 145 -5.83 18.34 9.91
C LEU A 145 -7.33 18.57 9.73
N ALA A 146 -8.03 17.65 9.06
CA ALA A 146 -9.47 17.73 8.89
C ALA A 146 -10.23 17.54 10.22
N GLN A 147 -9.74 16.69 11.12
CA GLN A 147 -10.33 16.47 12.44
C GLN A 147 -10.15 17.68 13.38
N LEU A 148 -9.01 18.37 13.30
CA LEU A 148 -8.73 19.55 14.12
C LEU A 148 -9.57 20.76 13.74
N ASN A 149 -9.66 21.04 12.43
CA ASN A 149 -10.12 22.34 11.95
C ASN A 149 -11.21 22.24 10.86
N GLY A 150 -11.70 21.03 10.56
CA GLY A 150 -12.47 20.77 9.35
C GLY A 150 -11.59 20.72 8.11
N VAL A 151 -12.21 20.36 6.97
CA VAL A 151 -11.55 20.32 5.66
C VAL A 151 -11.00 21.71 5.33
N ASN A 152 -9.70 21.80 5.08
CA ASN A 152 -8.98 23.03 4.80
C ASN A 152 -8.09 22.88 3.55
N ASP A 153 -7.55 23.99 3.06
CA ASP A 153 -6.74 24.03 1.83
C ASP A 153 -5.55 23.06 1.86
N GLU A 154 -4.94 22.88 3.03
CA GLU A 154 -3.80 21.98 3.19
C GLU A 154 -4.22 20.51 3.12
N SER A 155 -5.31 20.12 3.81
CA SER A 155 -5.89 18.78 3.69
C SER A 155 -6.27 18.47 2.24
N LEU A 156 -6.83 19.44 1.50
CA LEU A 156 -7.20 19.27 0.10
C LEU A 156 -5.97 19.13 -0.80
N ALA A 157 -4.93 19.94 -0.59
CA ALA A 157 -3.69 19.84 -1.35
C ALA A 157 -3.07 18.44 -1.22
N LEU A 158 -2.97 17.93 0.02
CA LEU A 158 -2.41 16.59 0.29
C LEU A 158 -3.19 15.45 -0.39
N ILE A 159 -4.52 15.58 -0.51
CA ILE A 159 -5.35 14.56 -1.17
C ILE A 159 -5.22 14.66 -2.69
N ASN A 160 -5.19 15.87 -3.24
CA ASN A 160 -5.09 16.10 -4.68
C ASN A 160 -3.74 15.61 -5.26
N ASP A 161 -2.68 15.56 -4.45
CA ASP A 161 -1.38 15.00 -4.88
C ASP A 161 -1.53 13.54 -5.38
N PHE A 162 -2.46 12.76 -4.83
CA PHE A 162 -2.71 11.38 -5.25
C PHE A 162 -3.46 11.25 -6.58
N GLU A 163 -4.21 12.27 -6.99
CA GLU A 163 -4.94 12.24 -8.27
C GLU A 163 -4.01 12.40 -9.48
N SER A 164 -2.75 12.78 -9.24
CA SER A 164 -1.74 13.03 -10.27
C SER A 164 -0.81 11.83 -10.57
N ILE A 165 -1.05 10.66 -9.98
CA ILE A 165 -0.21 9.48 -10.19
C ILE A 165 -0.47 8.90 -11.60
N GLU A 166 0.57 8.90 -12.43
CA GLU A 166 0.52 8.46 -13.83
C GLU A 166 0.69 6.93 -13.98
N PRO A 167 0.24 6.33 -15.10
CA PRO A 167 0.54 4.93 -15.42
C PRO A 167 2.04 4.70 -15.58
N ALA A 168 2.45 3.46 -15.28
CA ALA A 168 3.84 3.00 -15.44
C ALA A 168 4.28 2.91 -16.90
#